data_AF-A0A0R0HGB8-F1
#
_entry.id   AF-A0A0R0HGB8-F1
#
_cell.length_a   1.000
_cell.length_b   1.000
_cell.length_c   1.000
_cell.angle_alpha   90.00
_cell.angle_beta   90.00
_cell.angle_gamma   90.00
#
_symmetry.space_group_name_H-M   'P 1'
#
loop_
_entity.id
_entity.type
_entity.pdbx_description
1 polymer ?
#
loop_
_entity_poly.entity_id
_entity_poly.type
_entity_poly.pdbx_seq_one_letter_code
_entity_poly.pdbx_strand_id
1 'polypeptide(L)'
;MEGPENPKKSEWIDRIRSEGSIPHFHSLIQITVQMVGHHLLELHSRGPEYLTTKAKIPAGDYLLNPLGFDWIKSSVKMGEILKHSNSQVRKVIDNEFPAGDKPFVWAFNIQLPTKDNYSAVAYFTNKEPITEGSLMDNFLKGDDAFRNSRLKMIANIVNGPWILRKAAICIIGRALSCKYCVAENFVEEVDIDIGSSMVAAAIVHLAFGYVTTLTVDLAFLIESQTESDFPENLLGAFRFSNLNPASARQIDPSSVLSTGGLQKSLSKRLWKSIGQILLPGSKEDDSTSGSQNTKTVDHKNVRVTSRNDIQEELKGKESPFQVVIVLTIYFSLRGQGILRKT
;
A
#
# COMPACT_ATOMS: atom_id res chain seq x y z
N MET A 1 12.25 32.96 -4.31
CA MET A 1 12.19 33.71 -3.05
C MET A 1 11.20 32.98 -2.17
N GLU A 2 11.68 32.09 -1.31
CA GLU A 2 10.84 31.49 -0.26
C GLU A 2 10.44 32.63 0.69
N GLY A 3 9.13 32.87 0.80
CA GLY A 3 8.61 33.77 1.83
C GLY A 3 8.99 33.25 3.22
N PRO A 4 9.00 34.10 4.27
CA PRO A 4 9.31 33.64 5.61
C PRO A 4 8.34 32.52 6.00
N GLU A 5 8.86 31.30 6.16
CA GLU A 5 8.08 30.16 6.65
C GLU A 5 7.46 30.57 8.00
N ASN A 6 6.13 30.44 8.11
CA ASN A 6 5.43 30.76 9.35
C ASN A 6 5.95 29.83 10.45
N PRO A 7 6.63 30.33 11.50
CA PRO A 7 7.30 29.49 12.50
C PRO A 7 6.34 28.54 13.23
N LYS A 8 5.06 28.91 13.35
CA LYS A 8 4.03 28.00 13.88
C LYS A 8 3.80 26.81 12.97
N LYS A 9 3.89 26.97 11.64
CA LYS A 9 3.64 25.90 10.66
C LYS A 9 4.71 24.80 10.77
N SER A 10 5.95 25.14 11.11
CA SER A 10 7.01 24.14 11.29
C SER A 10 6.87 23.37 12.61
N GLU A 11 6.52 24.03 13.72
CA GLU A 11 6.53 23.40 15.05
C GLU A 11 5.58 22.20 15.19
N TRP A 12 4.31 22.31 14.78
CA TRP A 12 3.36 21.19 14.90
C TRP A 12 3.68 20.03 13.94
N ILE A 13 4.24 20.33 12.76
CA ILE A 13 4.72 19.34 11.80
C ILE A 13 5.87 18.55 12.41
N ASP A 14 6.83 19.25 13.04
CA ASP A 14 7.96 18.62 13.70
C ASP A 14 7.52 17.79 14.91
N ARG A 15 6.49 18.21 15.65
CA ARG A 15 5.85 17.39 16.69
C ARG A 15 5.26 16.11 16.12
N ILE A 16 4.51 16.16 15.01
CA ILE A 16 3.97 14.93 14.40
C ILE A 16 5.09 14.01 13.91
N ARG A 17 6.16 14.56 13.35
CA ARG A 17 7.32 13.79 12.88
C ARG A 17 8.15 13.17 14.00
N SER A 18 8.17 13.79 15.18
CA SER A 18 8.94 13.33 16.34
C SER A 18 8.12 12.43 17.29
N GLU A 19 6.83 12.72 17.48
CA GLU A 19 5.91 11.95 18.33
C GLU A 19 5.23 10.78 17.59
N GLY A 20 5.37 10.71 16.27
CA GLY A 20 4.82 9.65 15.42
C GLY A 20 5.38 8.25 15.75
N SER A 21 4.70 7.20 15.30
CA SER A 21 5.12 5.81 15.58
C SER A 21 6.48 5.46 14.97
N ILE A 22 6.93 6.26 13.98
CA ILE A 22 8.28 6.21 13.42
C ILE A 22 8.86 7.63 13.47
N PRO A 23 9.72 7.95 14.46
CA PRO A 23 10.37 9.25 14.52
C PRO A 23 11.29 9.44 13.29
N HIS A 24 11.25 10.62 12.67
CA HIS A 24 12.13 10.97 11.56
C HIS A 24 13.59 11.09 12.06
N PHE A 25 14.43 10.08 11.78
CA PHE A 25 15.84 10.08 12.15
C PHE A 25 16.76 10.26 10.94
N HIS A 26 17.75 11.16 11.08
CA HIS A 26 18.80 11.37 10.09
C HIS A 26 19.94 10.32 10.14
N SER A 27 20.04 9.49 11.19
CA SER A 27 21.00 8.36 11.21
C SER A 27 20.66 7.26 12.25
N LEU A 28 20.93 6.01 11.83
CA LEU A 28 21.11 4.75 12.59
C LEU A 28 19.88 4.01 13.18
N ILE A 29 19.42 3.01 12.40
CA ILE A 29 18.88 1.70 12.83
C ILE A 29 17.55 1.75 13.61
N GLN A 30 16.41 1.78 12.87
CA GLN A 30 15.42 0.69 12.94
C GLN A 30 14.27 0.82 11.91
N ILE A 31 13.88 2.02 11.48
CA ILE A 31 13.09 2.29 10.26
C ILE A 31 13.49 3.68 9.77
N THR A 32 13.81 3.85 8.49
CA THR A 32 13.98 5.19 7.92
C THR A 32 12.77 5.49 7.04
N VAL A 33 11.98 6.47 7.43
CA VAL A 33 11.01 7.11 6.54
C VAL A 33 11.63 8.42 6.06
N GLN A 34 12.01 8.46 4.79
CA GLN A 34 12.49 9.67 4.14
C GLN A 34 11.35 10.30 3.36
N MET A 35 11.18 11.60 3.53
CA MET A 35 10.40 12.40 2.60
C MET A 35 11.14 12.37 1.27
N VAL A 36 10.49 11.86 0.23
CA VAL A 36 11.12 11.81 -1.09
C VAL A 36 11.09 13.22 -1.66
N GLY A 37 12.21 13.92 -1.61
CA GLY A 37 12.43 15.11 -2.41
C GLY A 37 12.35 14.79 -3.91
N HIS A 38 12.35 15.83 -4.74
CA HIS A 38 12.06 15.84 -6.18
C HIS A 38 12.83 14.82 -7.07
N HIS A 39 13.81 14.09 -6.53
CA HIS A 39 14.81 13.36 -7.31
C HIS A 39 14.80 11.83 -7.19
N LEU A 40 14.03 11.21 -6.30
CA LEU A 40 14.18 9.75 -6.08
C LEU A 40 13.19 8.89 -6.85
N LEU A 41 12.30 9.55 -7.57
CA LEU A 41 11.26 8.96 -8.38
C LEU A 41 11.38 9.67 -9.73
N GLU A 42 12.11 9.09 -10.70
CA GLU A 42 12.06 9.48 -12.13
C GLU A 42 10.68 9.12 -12.72
N LEU A 43 9.63 9.52 -12.02
CA LEU A 43 8.27 9.25 -12.40
C LEU A 43 7.93 10.20 -13.52
N HIS A 44 7.46 9.60 -14.60
CA HIS A 44 6.96 10.34 -15.73
C HIS A 44 5.44 10.47 -15.57
N SER A 45 4.95 11.69 -15.41
CA SER A 45 3.53 12.02 -15.35
C SER A 45 3.02 12.46 -16.72
N ARG A 46 1.70 12.49 -16.89
CA ARG A 46 1.09 12.95 -18.15
C ARG A 46 1.36 14.44 -18.35
N GLY A 47 2.01 14.81 -19.45
CA GLY A 47 2.31 16.21 -19.77
C GLY A 47 1.08 17.03 -20.17
N PRO A 48 1.24 18.35 -20.36
CA PRO A 48 0.16 19.28 -20.72
C PRO A 48 -0.66 18.83 -21.94
N GLU A 49 0.02 18.32 -22.97
CA GLU A 49 -0.60 17.88 -24.23
C GLU A 49 -0.77 16.35 -24.29
N TYR A 50 -0.87 15.67 -23.14
CA TYR A 50 -0.89 14.21 -23.11
C TYR A 50 -2.07 13.62 -23.92
N LEU A 51 -3.22 14.28 -23.98
CA LEU A 51 -4.37 13.77 -24.71
C LEU A 51 -4.07 13.59 -26.20
N THR A 52 -3.30 14.51 -26.80
CA THR A 52 -2.91 14.48 -28.21
C THR A 52 -1.60 13.71 -28.44
N THR A 53 -0.56 14.03 -27.66
CA THR A 53 0.82 13.53 -27.89
C THR A 53 1.08 12.17 -27.25
N LYS A 54 0.31 11.79 -26.22
CA LYS A 54 0.62 10.69 -25.27
C LYS A 54 2.00 10.83 -24.61
N ALA A 55 2.61 12.00 -24.66
CA ALA A 55 3.94 12.25 -24.11
C ALA A 55 3.89 12.45 -22.60
N LYS A 56 4.73 11.71 -21.89
CA LYS A 56 4.92 11.89 -20.45
C LYS A 56 6.16 12.76 -20.21
N ILE A 57 6.11 13.56 -19.16
CA ILE A 57 7.21 14.43 -18.72
C ILE A 57 7.64 14.02 -17.31
N PRO A 58 8.88 14.32 -16.89
CA PRO A 58 9.25 14.18 -15.48
C PRO A 58 8.22 14.87 -14.58
N ALA A 59 7.83 14.20 -13.50
CA ALA A 59 6.85 14.73 -12.56
C ALA A 59 7.37 16.05 -11.95
N GLY A 60 6.47 17.02 -11.87
CA GLY A 60 6.71 18.30 -11.20
C GLY A 60 6.63 18.20 -9.68
N ASP A 61 6.49 19.36 -9.04
CA ASP A 61 6.39 19.47 -7.59
C ASP A 61 5.18 18.71 -7.02
N TYR A 62 5.36 18.19 -5.81
CA TYR A 62 4.25 17.62 -5.05
C TYR A 62 3.28 18.72 -4.60
N LEU A 63 1.97 18.45 -4.70
CA LEU A 63 0.92 19.36 -4.24
C LEU A 63 0.83 19.46 -2.71
N LEU A 64 1.20 18.39 -2.00
CA LEU A 64 1.11 18.28 -0.56
C LEU A 64 2.51 18.16 0.07
N ASN A 65 2.63 18.66 1.29
CA ASN A 65 3.76 18.41 2.17
C ASN A 65 3.53 17.12 2.94
N PRO A 66 4.49 16.20 2.96
CA PRO A 66 4.37 15.03 3.80
C PRO A 66 4.47 15.45 5.27
N LEU A 67 3.56 14.92 6.08
CA LEU A 67 3.35 15.31 7.47
C LEU A 67 3.95 14.28 8.43
N GLY A 68 3.68 13.00 8.23
CA GLY A 68 4.19 11.92 9.07
C GLY A 68 3.86 10.55 8.49
N PHE A 69 4.38 9.50 9.12
CA PHE A 69 4.11 8.12 8.73
C PHE A 69 3.97 7.23 9.96
N ASP A 70 2.86 6.51 10.07
CA ASP A 70 2.63 5.53 11.13
C ASP A 70 2.76 4.10 10.61
N TRP A 71 3.37 3.25 11.44
CA TRP A 71 3.38 1.80 11.27
C TRP A 71 2.69 1.15 12.46
N ILE A 72 1.47 0.68 12.24
CA ILE A 72 0.55 0.22 13.27
C ILE A 72 0.32 -1.27 13.13
N LYS A 73 0.17 -1.96 14.26
CA LYS A 73 -0.23 -3.35 14.36
C LYS A 73 -1.47 -3.49 15.23
N SER A 74 -2.42 -4.31 14.79
CA SER A 74 -3.63 -4.64 15.55
C SER A 74 -4.07 -6.07 15.29
N SER A 75 -4.85 -6.62 16.23
CA SER A 75 -5.50 -7.92 16.08
C SER A 75 -6.68 -7.90 15.10
N VAL A 76 -7.18 -6.69 14.76
CA VAL A 76 -8.25 -6.47 13.77
C VAL A 76 -7.78 -5.48 12.71
N LYS A 77 -8.41 -5.51 11.54
CA LYS A 77 -8.15 -4.53 10.48
C LYS A 77 -8.54 -3.14 10.97
N MET A 78 -7.61 -2.20 10.89
CA MET A 78 -7.80 -0.82 11.34
C MET A 78 -8.16 0.07 10.15
N GLY A 79 -9.21 0.86 10.30
CA GLY A 79 -9.55 1.96 9.41
C GLY A 79 -10.07 3.14 10.22
N GLU A 80 -10.35 4.25 9.55
CA GLU A 80 -10.76 5.50 10.21
C GLU A 80 -9.77 5.93 11.32
N ILE A 81 -8.47 5.75 11.06
CA ILE A 81 -7.37 6.07 11.98
C ILE A 81 -7.50 7.50 12.49
N LEU A 82 -7.81 8.47 11.64
CA LEU A 82 -7.91 9.88 12.03
C LEU A 82 -9.14 10.21 12.91
N LYS A 83 -10.17 9.34 12.92
CA LYS A 83 -11.31 9.45 13.84
C LYS A 83 -11.08 8.74 15.16
N HIS A 84 -10.06 7.88 15.23
CA HIS A 84 -9.78 7.13 16.43
C HIS A 84 -9.27 8.05 17.54
N SER A 85 -9.77 7.88 18.78
CA SER A 85 -9.40 8.70 19.95
C SER A 85 -7.90 8.64 20.30
N ASN A 86 -7.20 7.61 19.82
CA ASN A 86 -5.75 7.44 20.00
C ASN A 86 -4.89 7.90 18.81
N SER A 87 -5.47 8.56 17.81
CA SER A 87 -4.71 9.14 16.71
C SER A 87 -3.80 10.26 17.20
N GLN A 88 -2.47 10.09 17.07
CA GLN A 88 -1.51 11.10 17.51
C GLN A 88 -1.56 12.33 16.64
N VAL A 89 -1.65 12.15 15.32
CA VAL A 89 -1.81 13.24 14.36
C VAL A 89 -3.00 14.11 14.75
N ARG A 90 -4.14 13.47 15.06
CA ARG A 90 -5.34 14.19 15.49
C ARG A 90 -5.15 14.92 16.82
N LYS A 91 -4.55 14.27 17.83
CA LYS A 91 -4.26 14.89 19.13
C LYS A 91 -3.36 16.11 19.00
N VAL A 92 -2.29 16.02 18.21
CA VAL A 92 -1.39 17.16 17.97
C VAL A 92 -2.16 18.30 17.32
N ILE A 93 -2.94 18.03 16.26
CA ILE A 93 -3.74 19.06 15.58
C ILE A 93 -4.76 19.71 16.51
N ASP A 94 -5.50 18.93 17.30
CA ASP A 94 -6.50 19.48 18.21
C ASP A 94 -5.89 20.34 19.33
N ASN A 95 -4.70 19.96 19.81
CA ASN A 95 -3.99 20.72 20.85
C ASN A 95 -3.39 22.03 20.31
N GLU A 96 -2.87 22.01 19.08
CA GLU A 96 -2.23 23.17 18.44
C GLU A 96 -3.25 24.17 17.88
N PHE A 97 -4.42 23.69 17.45
CA PHE A 97 -5.47 24.49 16.80
C PHE A 97 -6.83 24.40 17.54
N PRO A 98 -6.91 24.77 18.83
CA PRO A 98 -8.13 24.64 19.62
C PRO A 98 -9.24 25.62 19.19
N ALA A 99 -8.88 26.73 18.54
CA ALA A 99 -9.79 27.82 18.19
C ALA A 99 -10.51 27.65 16.84
N GLY A 100 -10.30 26.55 16.11
CA GLY A 100 -10.97 26.29 14.83
C GLY A 100 -10.33 27.01 13.64
N ASP A 101 -9.10 26.62 13.31
CA ASP A 101 -8.43 26.94 12.04
C ASP A 101 -7.42 25.83 11.71
N LYS A 102 -7.93 24.59 11.65
CA LYS A 102 -7.11 23.39 11.60
C LYS A 102 -6.55 23.17 10.18
N PRO A 103 -5.29 22.75 10.04
CA PRO A 103 -4.69 22.49 8.73
C PRO A 103 -5.37 21.31 8.04
N PHE A 104 -5.43 21.35 6.71
CA PHE A 104 -5.88 20.21 5.93
C PHE A 104 -4.94 19.02 6.12
N VAL A 105 -5.49 17.85 6.39
CA VAL A 105 -4.75 16.59 6.51
C VAL A 105 -5.39 15.52 5.65
N TRP A 106 -4.55 14.88 4.84
CA TRP A 106 -4.93 13.75 4.01
C TRP A 106 -4.11 12.53 4.37
N ALA A 107 -4.77 11.49 4.89
CA ALA A 107 -4.16 10.20 5.19
C ALA A 107 -4.44 9.16 4.12
N PHE A 108 -3.43 8.36 3.81
CA PHE A 108 -3.54 7.12 3.04
C PHE A 108 -3.18 5.96 3.97
N ASN A 109 -4.18 5.22 4.42
CA ASN A 109 -4.02 4.05 5.28
C ASN A 109 -3.97 2.78 4.42
N ILE A 110 -2.76 2.25 4.21
CA ILE A 110 -2.56 0.99 3.51
C ILE A 110 -2.72 -0.15 4.51
N GLN A 111 -3.85 -0.86 4.41
CA GLN A 111 -4.21 -1.96 5.28
C GLN A 111 -3.61 -3.26 4.74
N LEU A 112 -2.76 -3.91 5.53
CA LEU A 112 -2.01 -5.12 5.19
C LEU A 112 -2.52 -6.28 6.06
N PRO A 113 -3.49 -7.07 5.56
CA PRO A 113 -3.99 -8.22 6.29
C PRO A 113 -2.99 -9.37 6.16
N THR A 114 -2.30 -9.67 7.26
CA THR A 114 -1.43 -10.86 7.37
C THR A 114 -1.99 -11.82 8.42
N LYS A 115 -1.14 -12.50 9.19
CA LYS A 115 -1.57 -13.18 10.42
C LYS A 115 -2.06 -12.17 11.46
N ASP A 116 -1.32 -11.07 11.58
CA ASP A 116 -1.72 -9.85 12.29
C ASP A 116 -2.11 -8.79 11.26
N ASN A 117 -2.92 -7.80 11.63
CA ASN A 117 -3.26 -6.71 10.72
C ASN A 117 -2.27 -5.57 10.93
N TYR A 118 -1.66 -5.10 9.86
CA TYR A 118 -0.79 -3.93 9.88
C TYR A 118 -1.41 -2.80 9.08
N SER A 119 -1.11 -1.56 9.47
CA SER A 119 -1.49 -0.35 8.76
C SER A 119 -0.26 0.52 8.59
N ALA A 120 0.08 0.81 7.32
CA ALA A 120 1.06 1.82 6.96
C ALA A 120 0.29 3.08 6.57
N VAL A 121 0.35 4.11 7.42
CA VAL A 121 -0.44 5.33 7.25
C VAL A 121 0.48 6.48 6.88
N ALA A 122 0.34 6.99 5.65
CA ALA A 122 1.04 8.17 5.18
C ALA A 122 0.15 9.40 5.35
N TYR A 123 0.61 10.41 6.08
CA TYR A 123 -0.12 11.66 6.30
C TYR A 123 0.50 12.78 5.48
N PHE A 124 -0.35 13.60 4.86
CA PHE A 124 0.04 14.78 4.11
C PHE A 124 -0.75 16.00 4.56
N THR A 125 -0.21 17.19 4.33
CA THR A 125 -0.88 18.47 4.56
C THR A 125 -0.67 19.38 3.36
N ASN A 126 -1.56 20.36 3.15
CA ASN A 126 -1.48 21.21 1.98
C ASN A 126 -0.30 22.22 2.06
N LYS A 127 0.40 22.41 0.93
CA LYS A 127 1.40 23.48 0.80
C LYS A 127 0.74 24.85 0.79
N GLU A 128 -0.26 24.98 -0.07
CA GLU A 128 -1.07 26.16 -0.33
C GLU A 128 -2.56 25.81 -0.13
N PRO A 129 -3.45 26.81 0.10
CA PRO A 129 -4.88 26.57 0.11
C PRO A 129 -5.35 25.85 -1.15
N ILE A 130 -6.27 24.90 -0.99
CA ILE A 130 -6.80 24.13 -2.12
C ILE A 130 -7.62 25.06 -3.01
N THR A 131 -7.19 25.28 -4.24
CA THR A 131 -7.91 26.12 -5.21
C THR A 131 -9.27 25.51 -5.56
N GLU A 132 -10.34 26.29 -5.39
CA GLU A 132 -11.69 25.88 -5.75
C GLU A 132 -11.78 25.53 -7.25
N GLY A 133 -12.44 24.42 -7.56
CA GLY A 133 -12.58 23.90 -8.92
C GLY A 133 -11.34 23.18 -9.47
N SER A 134 -10.24 23.12 -8.71
CA SER A 134 -9.08 22.30 -9.08
C SER A 134 -9.40 20.80 -9.09
N LEU A 135 -8.56 19.99 -9.74
CA LEU A 135 -8.71 18.53 -9.73
C LEU A 135 -8.73 17.95 -8.31
N MET A 136 -7.92 18.52 -7.40
CA MET A 136 -7.89 18.09 -6.00
C MET A 136 -9.18 18.45 -5.27
N ASP A 137 -9.70 19.67 -5.46
CA ASP A 137 -10.99 20.11 -4.90
C ASP A 137 -12.15 19.24 -5.40
N ASN A 138 -12.21 18.99 -6.72
CA ASN A 138 -13.21 18.13 -7.34
C ASN A 138 -13.11 16.68 -6.85
N PHE A 139 -11.90 16.18 -6.57
CA PHE A 139 -11.70 14.85 -6.00
C PHE A 139 -12.22 14.76 -4.56
N LEU A 140 -11.91 15.76 -3.74
CA LEU A 140 -12.37 15.80 -2.34
C LEU A 140 -13.89 15.96 -2.25
N LYS A 141 -14.53 16.69 -3.18
CA LYS A 141 -15.99 16.85 -3.24
C LYS A 141 -16.70 15.72 -4.01
N GLY A 142 -15.96 14.91 -4.76
CA GLY A 142 -16.51 13.87 -5.63
C GLY A 142 -17.09 12.67 -4.88
N ASP A 143 -17.88 11.87 -5.59
CA ASP A 143 -18.39 10.60 -5.05
C ASP A 143 -17.33 9.49 -5.08
N ASP A 144 -17.63 8.36 -4.44
CA ASP A 144 -16.69 7.23 -4.37
C ASP A 144 -16.42 6.62 -5.75
N ALA A 145 -17.36 6.70 -6.70
CA ALA A 145 -17.13 6.20 -8.05
C ALA A 145 -16.06 7.02 -8.77
N PHE A 146 -16.17 8.35 -8.69
CA PHE A 146 -15.16 9.28 -9.20
C PHE A 146 -13.82 9.03 -8.52
N ARG A 147 -13.76 9.02 -7.19
CA ARG A 147 -12.52 8.83 -6.43
C ARG A 147 -11.83 7.50 -6.74
N ASN A 148 -12.59 6.41 -6.78
CA ASN A 148 -12.07 5.07 -7.14
C ASN A 148 -11.57 5.00 -8.58
N SER A 149 -12.11 5.82 -9.48
CA SER A 149 -11.71 5.84 -10.89
C SER A 149 -10.46 6.68 -11.17
N ARG A 150 -10.10 7.59 -10.25
CA ARG A 150 -9.05 8.61 -10.46
C ARG A 150 -7.82 8.43 -9.57
N LEU A 151 -7.96 7.98 -8.32
CA LEU A 151 -6.83 7.91 -7.40
C LEU A 151 -5.84 6.83 -7.86
N LYS A 152 -4.58 7.23 -8.08
CA LYS A 152 -3.48 6.35 -8.43
C LYS A 152 -2.48 6.24 -7.29
N MET A 153 -1.90 5.05 -7.18
CA MET A 153 -0.73 4.79 -6.37
C MET A 153 0.39 4.28 -7.26
N ILE A 154 1.59 4.77 -6.96
CA ILE A 154 2.84 4.30 -7.54
C ILE A 154 3.63 3.67 -6.40
N ALA A 155 4.04 2.42 -6.57
CA ALA A 155 4.89 1.71 -5.62
C ALA A 155 6.15 1.24 -6.33
N ASN A 156 7.33 1.66 -5.87
CA ASN A 156 8.61 1.29 -6.45
C ASN A 156 9.51 0.67 -5.39
N ILE A 157 9.93 -0.58 -5.59
CA ILE A 157 10.85 -1.26 -4.69
C ILE A 157 12.28 -0.97 -5.14
N VAL A 158 12.92 -0.06 -4.41
CA VAL A 158 14.28 0.45 -4.68
C VAL A 158 15.31 -0.59 -4.28
N ASN A 159 15.19 -1.11 -3.06
CA ASN A 159 16.04 -2.15 -2.51
C ASN A 159 15.19 -3.33 -2.09
N GLY A 160 15.68 -4.53 -2.39
CA GLY A 160 15.00 -5.78 -2.11
C GLY A 160 15.46 -6.89 -3.05
N PRO A 161 14.93 -8.12 -2.87
CA PRO A 161 15.08 -9.19 -3.84
C PRO A 161 14.71 -8.69 -5.25
N TRP A 162 15.52 -9.02 -6.26
CA TRP A 162 15.34 -8.55 -7.64
C TRP A 162 13.94 -8.85 -8.20
N ILE A 163 13.31 -9.95 -7.77
CA ILE A 163 11.94 -10.34 -8.11
C ILE A 163 10.90 -9.30 -7.65
N LEU A 164 11.20 -8.56 -6.58
CA LEU A 164 10.36 -7.49 -6.04
C LEU A 164 10.70 -6.12 -6.63
N ARG A 165 11.87 -5.92 -7.25
CA ARG A 165 12.32 -4.63 -7.82
C ARG A 165 11.60 -4.27 -9.12
N LYS A 166 10.29 -4.04 -9.05
CA LYS A 166 9.48 -3.47 -10.13
C LYS A 166 8.66 -2.29 -9.59
N ALA A 167 8.55 -1.25 -10.40
CA ALA A 167 7.57 -0.20 -10.19
C ALA A 167 6.18 -0.71 -10.61
N ALA A 168 5.20 -0.56 -9.73
CA ALA A 168 3.80 -0.80 -10.00
C ALA A 168 3.05 0.54 -9.98
N ILE A 169 2.21 0.77 -10.99
CA ILE A 169 1.30 1.91 -11.04
C ILE A 169 -0.10 1.33 -11.16
N CYS A 170 -0.99 1.72 -10.26
CA CYS A 170 -2.37 1.26 -10.29
C CYS A 170 -3.34 2.41 -9.99
N ILE A 171 -4.53 2.34 -10.57
CA ILE A 171 -5.68 3.09 -10.09
C ILE A 171 -6.25 2.28 -8.93
N ILE A 172 -6.19 2.83 -7.72
CA ILE A 172 -6.35 2.07 -6.48
C ILE A 172 -7.75 1.47 -6.41
N GLY A 173 -8.79 2.27 -6.63
CA GLY A 173 -10.18 1.82 -6.57
C GLY A 173 -10.61 0.82 -7.66
N ARG A 174 -9.79 0.62 -8.71
CA ARG A 174 -9.98 -0.45 -9.69
C ARG A 174 -9.30 -1.75 -9.30
N ALA A 175 -8.26 -1.68 -8.47
CA ALA A 175 -7.46 -2.81 -8.07
C ALA A 175 -7.83 -3.34 -6.67
N LEU A 176 -8.36 -2.47 -5.81
CA LEU A 176 -8.55 -2.67 -4.38
C LEU A 176 -9.84 -1.96 -3.91
N SER A 177 -10.44 -2.49 -2.87
CA SER A 177 -11.50 -1.79 -2.13
C SER A 177 -10.90 -0.60 -1.37
N CYS A 178 -11.46 0.58 -1.61
CA CYS A 178 -11.13 1.80 -0.90
C CYS A 178 -12.34 2.29 -0.11
N LYS A 179 -12.11 2.80 1.10
CA LYS A 179 -13.13 3.51 1.88
C LYS A 179 -12.64 4.93 2.15
N TYR A 180 -13.45 5.91 1.77
CA TYR A 180 -13.16 7.33 1.95
C TYR A 180 -13.86 7.83 3.21
N CYS A 181 -13.08 8.35 4.14
CA CYS A 181 -13.49 8.67 5.49
C CYS A 181 -13.24 10.14 5.77
N VAL A 182 -14.30 10.95 5.68
CA VAL A 182 -14.26 12.36 6.13
C VAL A 182 -14.44 12.36 7.64
N ALA A 183 -13.48 12.92 8.40
CA ALA A 183 -13.57 13.05 9.85
C ALA A 183 -14.10 14.42 10.26
N GLU A 184 -13.54 15.48 9.68
CA GLU A 184 -13.97 16.88 9.71
C GLU A 184 -13.68 17.46 8.31
N ASN A 185 -14.21 18.63 7.94
CA ASN A 185 -14.07 19.18 6.58
C ASN A 185 -12.62 19.39 6.09
N PHE A 186 -11.65 19.29 7.00
CA PHE A 186 -10.23 19.42 6.71
C PHE A 186 -9.46 18.10 6.89
N VAL A 187 -10.12 16.99 7.24
CA VAL A 187 -9.48 15.71 7.55
C VAL A 187 -10.08 14.61 6.70
N GLU A 188 -9.27 14.12 5.77
CA GLU A 188 -9.65 13.11 4.79
C GLU A 188 -8.76 11.88 4.95
N GLU A 189 -9.35 10.70 5.01
CA GLU A 189 -8.63 9.43 5.07
C GLU A 189 -9.10 8.48 3.97
N VAL A 190 -8.15 7.85 3.29
CA VAL A 190 -8.40 6.77 2.34
C VAL A 190 -7.88 5.47 2.93
N ASP A 191 -8.81 4.62 3.33
CA ASP A 191 -8.55 3.24 3.76
C ASP A 191 -8.39 2.35 2.52
N ILE A 192 -7.19 1.83 2.28
CA ILE A 192 -6.84 1.00 1.12
C ILE A 192 -6.67 -0.45 1.58
N ASP A 193 -7.64 -1.31 1.28
CA ASP A 193 -7.63 -2.70 1.72
C ASP A 193 -6.87 -3.60 0.72
N ILE A 194 -5.60 -3.88 0.99
CA ILE A 194 -4.80 -4.79 0.16
C ILE A 194 -5.40 -6.21 0.13
N GLY A 195 -6.07 -6.63 1.20
CA GLY A 195 -6.68 -7.96 1.28
C GLY A 195 -7.89 -8.16 0.39
N SER A 196 -8.41 -7.09 -0.20
CA SER A 196 -9.53 -7.16 -1.16
C SER A 196 -9.12 -7.74 -2.52
N SER A 197 -7.82 -7.85 -2.81
CA SER A 197 -7.28 -8.50 -4.00
C SER A 197 -6.40 -9.68 -3.61
N MET A 198 -6.71 -10.86 -4.16
CA MET A 198 -5.89 -12.07 -3.95
C MET A 198 -4.45 -11.86 -4.41
N VAL A 199 -4.27 -11.16 -5.53
CA VAL A 199 -2.96 -10.84 -6.11
C VAL A 199 -2.18 -9.89 -5.21
N ALA A 200 -2.80 -8.78 -4.81
CA ALA A 200 -2.14 -7.79 -3.97
C ALA A 200 -1.77 -8.39 -2.61
N ALA A 201 -2.66 -9.20 -2.02
CA ALA A 201 -2.39 -9.94 -0.79
C ALA A 201 -1.21 -10.92 -0.94
N ALA A 202 -1.11 -11.65 -2.05
CA ALA A 202 0.01 -12.56 -2.31
C ALA A 202 1.34 -11.83 -2.46
N ILE A 203 1.35 -10.69 -3.18
CA ILE A 203 2.53 -9.83 -3.34
C ILE A 203 2.99 -9.30 -1.99
N VAL A 204 2.07 -8.73 -1.22
CA VAL A 204 2.38 -8.19 0.11
C VAL A 204 2.86 -9.29 1.03
N HIS A 205 2.26 -10.48 1.02
CA HIS A 205 2.73 -11.59 1.83
C HIS A 205 4.19 -11.97 1.52
N LEU A 206 4.55 -12.03 0.24
CA LEU A 206 5.93 -12.27 -0.19
C LEU A 206 6.86 -11.12 0.24
N ALA A 207 6.46 -9.88 0.01
CA ALA A 207 7.23 -8.69 0.38
C ALA A 207 7.41 -8.57 1.90
N PHE A 208 6.40 -8.96 2.68
CA PHE A 208 6.43 -8.93 4.14
C PHE A 208 7.52 -9.83 4.72
N GLY A 209 7.86 -10.93 4.03
CA GLY A 209 9.00 -11.78 4.41
C GLY A 209 10.36 -11.10 4.29
N TYR A 210 10.47 -10.05 3.46
CA TYR A 210 11.70 -9.29 3.23
C TYR A 210 11.64 -7.86 3.75
N VAL A 211 10.54 -7.44 4.37
CA VAL A 211 10.21 -6.03 4.68
C VAL A 211 11.29 -5.30 5.49
N THR A 212 12.03 -6.03 6.31
CA THR A 212 13.18 -5.53 7.10
C THR A 212 14.42 -5.19 6.25
N THR A 213 14.42 -5.57 4.98
CA THR A 213 15.49 -5.29 3.99
C THR A 213 14.97 -4.51 2.79
N LEU A 214 13.67 -4.28 2.70
CA LEU A 214 13.07 -3.55 1.59
C LEU A 214 13.25 -2.05 1.76
N THR A 215 13.47 -1.36 0.65
CA THR A 215 13.24 0.09 0.53
C THR A 215 12.16 0.28 -0.52
N VAL A 216 11.08 0.95 -0.15
CA VAL A 216 9.91 1.14 -1.00
C VAL A 216 9.59 2.62 -1.07
N ASP A 217 9.45 3.12 -2.31
CA ASP A 217 8.84 4.40 -2.58
C ASP A 217 7.36 4.22 -2.84
N LEU A 218 6.55 5.05 -2.21
CA LEU A 218 5.13 5.18 -2.47
C LEU A 218 4.84 6.62 -2.88
N ALA A 219 4.10 6.81 -3.96
CA ALA A 219 3.59 8.10 -4.37
C ALA A 219 2.10 8.00 -4.72
N PHE A 220 1.36 9.07 -4.42
CA PHE A 220 -0.06 9.19 -4.71
C PHE A 220 -0.29 10.32 -5.69
N LEU A 221 -1.26 10.15 -6.59
CA LEU A 221 -1.67 11.16 -7.56
C LEU A 221 -3.12 10.97 -7.98
N ILE A 222 -3.74 12.01 -8.51
CA ILE A 222 -5.07 11.95 -9.11
C ILE A 222 -4.88 11.89 -10.62
N GLU A 223 -5.51 10.92 -11.29
CA GLU A 223 -5.43 10.79 -12.74
C GLU A 223 -6.12 11.96 -13.44
N SER A 224 -5.34 12.77 -14.17
CA SER A 224 -5.84 13.78 -15.09
C SER A 224 -6.48 13.12 -16.31
N GLN A 225 -7.70 13.54 -16.68
CA GLN A 225 -8.42 13.00 -17.85
C GLN A 225 -8.95 14.08 -18.81
N THR A 226 -9.10 15.33 -18.36
CA THR A 226 -9.50 16.46 -19.22
C THR A 226 -8.33 17.41 -19.44
N GLU A 227 -8.40 18.26 -20.48
CA GLU A 227 -7.34 19.23 -20.80
C GLU A 227 -7.04 20.17 -19.63
N SER A 228 -8.08 20.57 -18.88
CA SER A 228 -7.96 21.42 -17.68
C SER A 228 -7.20 20.77 -16.53
N ASP A 229 -7.10 19.44 -16.49
CA ASP A 229 -6.47 18.69 -15.41
C ASP A 229 -4.94 18.54 -15.61
N PHE A 230 -4.40 18.95 -16.76
CA PHE A 230 -2.98 18.77 -17.08
C PHE A 230 -2.13 20.01 -16.77
N PRO A 231 -0.83 19.84 -16.43
CA PRO A 231 -0.11 18.57 -16.30
C PRO A 231 -0.54 17.75 -15.07
N GLU A 232 -0.37 16.43 -15.14
CA GLU A 232 -0.65 15.53 -14.02
C GLU A 232 0.41 15.74 -12.93
N ASN A 233 -0.02 16.15 -11.74
CA ASN A 233 0.84 16.41 -10.58
C ASN A 233 0.70 15.32 -9.52
N LEU A 234 1.81 15.02 -8.84
CA LEU A 234 1.82 14.10 -7.72
C LEU A 234 1.24 14.80 -6.48
N LEU A 235 0.38 14.11 -5.72
CA LEU A 235 -0.10 14.61 -4.43
C LEU A 235 1.05 14.65 -3.42
N GLY A 236 1.78 13.55 -3.31
CA GLY A 236 2.90 13.42 -2.37
C GLY A 236 3.50 12.03 -2.42
N ALA A 237 4.68 11.89 -1.80
CA ALA A 237 5.41 10.63 -1.77
C ALA A 237 6.13 10.39 -0.43
N PHE A 238 6.33 9.12 -0.11
CA PHE A 238 7.12 8.64 1.03
C PHE A 238 8.06 7.53 0.58
N ARG A 239 9.27 7.49 1.13
CA ARG A 239 10.15 6.33 1.09
C ARG A 239 10.20 5.75 2.48
N PHE A 240 9.92 4.45 2.62
CA PHE A 240 10.24 3.74 3.85
C PHE A 240 11.27 2.64 3.57
N SER A 241 12.14 2.39 4.54
CA SER A 241 13.13 1.33 4.47
C SER A 241 13.21 0.54 5.76
N ASN A 242 13.46 -0.75 5.62
CA ASN A 242 13.72 -1.69 6.72
C ASN A 242 12.58 -1.73 7.75
N LEU A 243 11.34 -1.68 7.27
CA LEU A 243 10.16 -1.54 8.11
C LEU A 243 9.92 -2.82 8.94
N ASN A 244 10.39 -2.83 10.18
CA ASN A 244 10.35 -3.99 11.05
C ASN A 244 8.91 -4.24 11.59
N PRO A 245 8.31 -5.42 11.38
CA PRO A 245 7.01 -5.75 11.95
C PRO A 245 6.97 -5.67 13.49
N ALA A 246 8.11 -5.91 14.15
CA ALA A 246 8.21 -5.86 15.61
C ALA A 246 8.23 -4.43 16.18
N SER A 247 8.56 -3.41 15.37
CA SER A 247 8.52 -2.01 15.80
C SER A 247 7.18 -1.34 15.50
N ALA A 248 6.22 -2.08 14.94
CA ALA A 248 4.87 -1.57 14.72
C ALA A 248 4.21 -1.22 16.06
N ARG A 249 3.62 -0.03 16.15
CA ARG A 249 2.87 0.37 17.33
C ARG A 249 1.64 -0.51 17.48
N GLN A 250 1.55 -1.22 18.59
CA GLN A 250 0.35 -1.99 18.91
C GLN A 250 -0.79 -1.06 19.31
N ILE A 251 -1.93 -1.20 18.65
CA ILE A 251 -3.18 -0.56 19.05
C ILE A 251 -4.17 -1.67 19.37
N ASP A 252 -4.60 -1.70 20.64
CA ASP A 252 -5.66 -2.61 21.06
C ASP A 252 -7.00 -2.10 20.50
N PRO A 253 -7.82 -2.95 19.86
CA PRO A 253 -9.14 -2.56 19.42
C PRO A 253 -10.01 -2.31 20.65
N SER A 254 -10.14 -1.05 21.06
CA SER A 254 -11.12 -0.64 22.06
C SER A 254 -12.52 -0.71 21.43
N SER A 255 -13.47 -1.18 22.23
CA SER A 255 -14.75 -1.76 21.81
C SER A 255 -15.74 -0.77 21.20
N VAL A 256 -15.63 -0.42 19.91
CA VAL A 256 -16.73 0.27 19.19
C VAL A 256 -16.75 -0.13 17.70
N LEU A 257 -17.93 -0.63 17.27
CA LEU A 257 -18.43 -0.85 15.90
C LEU A 257 -18.13 -2.17 15.16
N SER A 258 -18.95 -3.15 15.53
CA SER A 258 -19.50 -4.20 14.68
C SER A 258 -20.32 -3.64 13.51
N THR A 259 -19.88 -3.81 12.26
CA THR A 259 -20.73 -4.15 11.09
C THR A 259 -19.84 -4.51 9.90
N GLY A 260 -19.75 -5.80 9.59
CA GLY A 260 -18.90 -6.35 8.52
C GLY A 260 -18.46 -7.78 8.85
N GLY A 261 -19.42 -8.71 8.78
CA GLY A 261 -19.30 -10.07 9.29
C GLY A 261 -18.28 -10.97 8.58
N LEU A 262 -17.89 -12.02 9.32
CA LEU A 262 -17.58 -13.36 8.82
C LEU A 262 -16.52 -13.49 7.71
N GLN A 263 -15.26 -13.14 8.00
CA GLN A 263 -14.12 -13.65 7.21
C GLN A 263 -13.02 -14.32 8.06
N LYS A 264 -13.35 -14.84 9.26
CA LYS A 264 -12.38 -15.50 10.16
C LYS A 264 -12.14 -17.00 9.89
N SER A 265 -12.83 -17.62 8.92
CA SER A 265 -12.78 -19.09 8.73
C SER A 265 -12.28 -19.58 7.37
N LEU A 266 -12.33 -18.79 6.29
CA LEU A 266 -11.99 -19.28 4.95
C LEU A 266 -10.50 -19.14 4.63
N SER A 267 -9.85 -18.10 5.16
CA SER A 267 -8.42 -17.86 4.97
C SER A 267 -7.56 -19.01 5.53
N LYS A 268 -7.89 -19.54 6.72
CA LYS A 268 -7.10 -20.62 7.35
C LYS A 268 -7.14 -21.96 6.59
N ARG A 269 -8.21 -22.25 5.83
CA ARG A 269 -8.38 -23.53 5.11
C ARG A 269 -7.78 -23.50 3.71
N LEU A 270 -7.88 -22.36 3.01
CA LEU A 270 -7.24 -22.18 1.70
C LEU A 270 -5.69 -22.09 1.81
N TRP A 271 -5.16 -21.52 2.90
CA TRP A 271 -3.70 -21.36 3.05
C TRP A 271 -2.95 -22.63 3.46
N LYS A 272 -3.60 -23.60 4.12
CA LYS A 272 -2.97 -24.91 4.35
C LYS A 272 -2.74 -25.68 3.06
N SER A 273 -3.61 -25.49 2.06
CA SER A 273 -3.44 -26.09 0.74
C SER A 273 -2.34 -25.39 -0.07
N ILE A 274 -2.18 -24.07 0.06
CA ILE A 274 -1.18 -23.31 -0.72
C ILE A 274 0.21 -23.40 -0.08
N GLY A 275 0.31 -23.46 1.25
CA GLY A 275 1.58 -23.64 1.97
C GLY A 275 2.21 -25.03 1.79
N GLN A 276 1.40 -26.07 1.53
CA GLN A 276 1.89 -27.41 1.17
C GLN A 276 2.38 -27.51 -0.28
N ILE A 277 1.98 -26.57 -1.15
CA ILE A 277 2.36 -26.54 -2.57
C ILE A 277 3.67 -25.76 -2.80
N LEU A 278 4.08 -24.91 -1.85
CA LEU A 278 5.24 -24.01 -1.99
C LEU A 278 6.49 -24.43 -1.18
N LEU A 279 6.40 -25.46 -0.33
CA LEU A 279 7.49 -25.94 0.52
C LEU A 279 7.43 -27.48 0.67
N PRO A 280 8.19 -28.28 -0.09
CA PRO A 280 8.41 -29.67 0.26
C PRO A 280 9.37 -29.70 1.46
N GLY A 281 8.82 -30.08 2.61
CA GLY A 281 9.56 -30.28 3.84
C GLY A 281 10.73 -31.26 3.67
N SER A 282 11.80 -30.93 4.39
CA SER A 282 12.91 -31.80 4.73
C SER A 282 12.42 -33.19 5.16
N LYS A 283 12.90 -34.23 4.49
CA LYS A 283 12.96 -35.57 5.07
C LYS A 283 14.40 -36.03 5.04
N GLU A 284 14.86 -36.34 6.24
CA GLU A 284 16.14 -36.95 6.60
C GLU A 284 16.32 -38.31 5.91
N ASP A 285 17.59 -38.67 5.79
CA ASP A 285 18.13 -39.78 5.04
C ASP A 285 17.68 -41.17 5.53
N ASP A 286 17.70 -42.08 4.55
CA ASP A 286 17.48 -43.52 4.57
C ASP A 286 18.11 -44.28 5.74
N SER A 287 17.37 -45.24 6.31
CA SER A 287 17.70 -46.68 6.15
C SER A 287 16.66 -47.64 6.78
N THR A 288 15.98 -48.37 5.89
CA THR A 288 15.74 -49.83 5.91
C THR A 288 15.13 -50.51 7.14
N SER A 289 13.84 -50.91 7.03
CA SER A 289 13.36 -52.32 7.03
C SER A 289 11.91 -52.45 7.54
N GLY A 290 11.13 -53.34 6.90
CA GLY A 290 10.04 -54.05 7.59
C GLY A 290 8.58 -53.76 7.19
N SER A 291 8.15 -54.41 6.10
CA SER A 291 6.90 -55.19 5.96
C SER A 291 5.49 -54.55 6.05
N GLN A 292 4.75 -54.73 4.94
CA GLN A 292 3.32 -55.10 4.81
C GLN A 292 2.23 -54.13 5.34
N ASN A 293 1.50 -53.46 4.44
CA ASN A 293 0.21 -53.97 3.93
C ASN A 293 -0.46 -53.06 2.90
N THR A 294 -1.24 -53.71 2.05
CA THR A 294 -1.95 -53.28 0.84
C THR A 294 -3.10 -52.28 1.08
N LYS A 295 -3.25 -51.29 0.20
CA LYS A 295 -4.55 -50.84 -0.38
C LYS A 295 -4.35 -49.80 -1.49
N THR A 296 -4.80 -50.18 -2.68
CA THR A 296 -4.88 -49.45 -3.94
C THR A 296 -5.76 -48.20 -3.83
N VAL A 297 -5.27 -47.02 -4.26
CA VAL A 297 -6.11 -45.86 -4.64
C VAL A 297 -5.47 -45.17 -5.84
N ASP A 298 -6.25 -45.05 -6.92
CA ASP A 298 -5.94 -44.39 -8.20
C ASP A 298 -5.40 -42.96 -8.04
N HIS A 299 -4.23 -42.70 -8.62
CA HIS A 299 -3.73 -41.35 -8.87
C HIS A 299 -4.34 -40.80 -10.18
N LYS A 300 -5.36 -39.95 -10.05
CA LYS A 300 -5.75 -39.03 -11.15
C LYS A 300 -4.62 -38.01 -11.35
N ASN A 301 -3.94 -38.13 -12.49
CA ASN A 301 -2.97 -37.15 -13.00
C ASN A 301 -3.60 -35.75 -13.10
N VAL A 302 -3.09 -34.79 -12.32
CA VAL A 302 -3.34 -33.35 -12.52
C VAL A 302 -2.42 -32.88 -13.64
N ARG A 303 -3.04 -32.42 -14.74
CA ARG A 303 -2.39 -32.00 -15.99
C ARG A 303 -1.63 -30.67 -15.78
N VAL A 304 -0.38 -30.60 -16.23
CA VAL A 304 0.44 -29.37 -16.27
C VAL A 304 -0.24 -28.32 -17.13
N THR A 305 -0.67 -27.20 -16.54
CA THR A 305 -1.25 -26.05 -17.24
C THR A 305 -0.16 -25.20 -17.90
N SER A 306 -0.34 -24.95 -19.19
CA SER A 306 0.54 -24.13 -20.01
C SER A 306 0.38 -22.63 -19.68
N ARG A 307 1.33 -21.79 -20.13
CA ARG A 307 1.24 -20.32 -20.01
C ARG A 307 -0.09 -19.76 -20.52
N ASN A 308 -0.67 -20.39 -21.55
CA ASN A 308 -1.93 -19.98 -22.14
C ASN A 308 -3.11 -20.32 -21.21
N ASP A 309 -3.07 -21.46 -20.52
CA ASP A 309 -4.15 -21.87 -19.61
C ASP A 309 -4.25 -20.95 -18.39
N ILE A 310 -3.10 -20.52 -17.84
CA ILE A 310 -3.06 -19.56 -16.72
C ILE A 310 -3.51 -18.17 -17.18
N GLN A 311 -3.16 -17.76 -18.41
CA GLN A 311 -3.63 -16.49 -18.97
C GLN A 311 -5.15 -16.48 -19.20
N GLU A 312 -5.72 -17.58 -19.68
CA GLU A 312 -7.17 -17.69 -19.92
C GLU A 312 -7.97 -17.78 -18.59
N GLU A 313 -7.46 -18.49 -17.59
CA GLU A 313 -8.11 -18.57 -16.26
C GLU A 313 -8.11 -17.21 -15.53
N LEU A 314 -7.08 -16.39 -15.75
CA LEU A 314 -6.95 -15.05 -15.14
C LEU A 314 -7.61 -13.92 -15.95
N LYS A 315 -7.80 -14.10 -17.28
CA LYS A 315 -8.47 -13.12 -18.15
C LYS A 315 -9.93 -12.85 -17.77
N GLY A 316 -10.59 -13.78 -17.07
CA GLY A 316 -12.01 -13.69 -16.75
C GLY A 316 -12.38 -12.85 -15.53
N LYS A 317 -11.40 -12.41 -14.71
CA LYS A 317 -11.70 -11.80 -13.39
C LYS A 317 -10.81 -10.62 -12.99
N GLU A 318 -9.75 -10.32 -13.74
CA GLU A 318 -8.73 -9.36 -13.30
C GLU A 318 -8.23 -8.47 -14.45
N SER A 319 -7.81 -7.24 -14.12
CA SER A 319 -7.27 -6.32 -15.13
C SER A 319 -6.01 -6.92 -15.79
N PRO A 320 -5.71 -6.63 -17.07
CA PRO A 320 -4.52 -7.15 -17.77
C PRO A 320 -3.21 -6.92 -17.01
N PHE A 321 -3.14 -5.87 -16.19
CA PHE A 321 -2.00 -5.56 -15.33
C PHE A 321 -1.82 -6.55 -14.16
N GLN A 322 -2.91 -6.98 -13.53
CA GLN A 322 -2.86 -7.95 -12.43
C GLN A 322 -2.38 -9.32 -12.93
N VAL A 323 -2.87 -9.75 -14.09
CA VAL A 323 -2.43 -11.00 -14.74
C VAL A 323 -0.93 -10.99 -15.03
N VAL A 324 -0.38 -9.87 -15.51
CA VAL A 324 1.06 -9.73 -15.79
C VAL A 324 1.90 -9.78 -14.51
N ILE A 325 1.44 -9.19 -13.41
CA ILE A 325 2.16 -9.21 -12.13
C ILE A 325 2.13 -10.62 -11.52
N VAL A 326 0.97 -11.29 -11.51
CA VAL A 326 0.84 -12.69 -11.04
C VAL A 326 1.74 -13.62 -11.84
N LEU A 327 1.69 -13.53 -13.17
CA LEU A 327 2.52 -14.36 -14.04
C LEU A 327 4.01 -14.06 -13.84
N THR A 328 4.40 -12.79 -13.67
CA THR A 328 5.79 -12.42 -13.39
C THR A 328 6.29 -13.09 -12.10
N ILE A 329 5.49 -13.02 -11.03
CA ILE A 329 5.85 -13.60 -9.73
C ILE A 329 5.90 -15.12 -9.86
N TYR A 330 4.89 -15.73 -10.47
CA TYR A 330 4.84 -17.17 -10.72
C TYR A 330 6.07 -17.66 -11.50
N PHE A 331 6.38 -17.05 -12.65
CA PHE A 331 7.50 -17.48 -13.48
C PHE A 331 8.86 -17.21 -12.83
N SER A 332 8.99 -16.13 -12.06
CA SER A 332 10.23 -15.84 -11.34
C SER A 332 10.47 -16.83 -10.18
N LEU A 333 9.41 -17.18 -9.43
CA LEU A 333 9.47 -18.25 -8.43
C LEU A 333 9.76 -19.63 -9.05
N ARG A 334 9.24 -19.90 -10.26
CA ARG A 334 9.53 -21.13 -11.01
C ARG A 334 10.97 -21.18 -11.55
N GLY A 335 11.50 -20.05 -12.02
CA GLY A 335 12.89 -19.95 -12.49
C GLY A 335 13.93 -20.10 -11.38
N GLN A 336 13.57 -19.74 -10.14
CA GLN A 336 14.40 -19.90 -8.94
C GLN A 336 14.34 -21.31 -8.33
N GLY A 337 13.57 -22.24 -8.91
CA GLY A 337 13.37 -23.59 -8.35
C GLY A 337 12.53 -23.63 -7.06
N ILE A 338 11.95 -22.50 -6.64
CA ILE A 338 11.05 -22.37 -5.49
C ILE A 338 9.71 -23.06 -5.81
N LEU A 339 9.26 -22.97 -7.05
CA LEU A 339 8.18 -23.81 -7.60
C LEU A 339 8.80 -24.95 -8.40
N ARG A 340 8.77 -26.19 -7.86
CA ARG A 340 9.25 -27.39 -8.57
C ARG A 340 8.29 -27.80 -9.68
N LYS A 341 8.82 -28.32 -10.80
CA LYS A 341 8.02 -29.05 -11.80
C LYS A 341 7.35 -30.23 -11.08
N THR A 342 6.02 -30.26 -11.07
CA THR A 342 5.25 -31.49 -10.82
C THR A 342 4.99 -32.19 -12.15
#